data_AF-A0A2D4KZU6-F1
#
_entry.id   AF-A0A2D4KZU6-F1
#
_cell.length_a   1.000
_cell.length_b   1.000
_cell.length_c   1.000
_cell.angle_alpha   90.00
_cell.angle_beta   90.00
_cell.angle_gamma   90.00
#
_symmetry.space_group_name_H-M   'P 1'
#
loop_
_entity.id
_entity.type
_entity.pdbx_description
1 polymer ?
#
loop_
_entity_poly.entity_id
_entity_poly.type
_entity_poly.pdbx_seq_one_letter_code
_entity_poly.pdbx_strand_id
1 'polypeptide(L)'
;VEPDVGLPAKNMGLQASNTADVHFDNVRVPVDNLLGAPGAGFKVAVNILNNGRFGMAAALAGTMRALIHKAVDFAANRTQFGEKIHTFGAIQEKLARMALLHYVTESMAYMISANMDRGASDFQIEAAISKVFGSEAAWIVSDECIQTMGGMG
;
A
#
# COMPACT_ATOMS: atom_id res chain seq x y z
N VAL A 1 -34.32 4.91 -12.35
CA VAL A 1 -33.99 5.21 -10.95
C VAL A 1 -32.47 5.38 -10.89
N GLU A 2 -31.98 6.41 -10.21
CA GLU A 2 -30.53 6.56 -9.99
C GLU A 2 -30.05 5.56 -8.94
N PRO A 3 -28.76 5.15 -8.93
CA PRO A 3 -28.23 4.28 -7.89
C PRO A 3 -28.37 4.93 -6.50
N ASP A 4 -28.68 4.12 -5.49
CA ASP A 4 -28.74 4.56 -4.10
C ASP A 4 -27.42 4.23 -3.37
N VAL A 5 -26.96 5.12 -2.49
CA VAL A 5 -25.68 4.99 -1.78
C VAL A 5 -25.94 4.93 -0.28
N GLY A 6 -25.47 3.85 0.36
CA GLY A 6 -25.59 3.63 1.79
C GLY A 6 -24.78 4.63 2.64
N LEU A 7 -24.99 4.57 3.96
CA LEU A 7 -24.19 5.37 4.89
C LEU A 7 -22.72 4.93 4.88
N PRO A 8 -21.77 5.86 5.16
CA PRO A 8 -20.36 5.52 5.26
C PRO A 8 -20.09 4.43 6.32
N ALA A 9 -19.35 3.39 5.93
CA ALA A 9 -18.96 2.28 6.78
C ALA A 9 -17.97 2.69 7.87
N LYS A 10 -18.04 2.03 9.03
CA LYS A 10 -17.06 2.17 10.11
C LYS A 10 -15.94 1.13 9.94
N ASN A 11 -14.74 1.61 9.63
CA ASN A 11 -13.56 0.78 9.38
C ASN A 11 -12.49 0.97 10.47
N MET A 12 -11.59 -0.01 10.61
CA MET A 12 -10.46 0.06 11.56
C MET A 12 -9.49 1.22 11.25
N GLY A 13 -9.23 1.49 9.96
CA GLY A 13 -8.33 2.53 9.49
C GLY A 13 -8.83 3.16 8.19
N LEU A 14 -8.02 4.04 7.58
CA LEU A 14 -8.37 4.80 6.37
C LEU A 14 -9.73 5.53 6.49
N GLN A 15 -10.04 6.05 7.68
CA GLN A 15 -11.36 6.64 8.00
C GLN A 15 -11.72 7.89 7.17
N ALA A 16 -10.74 8.52 6.53
CA ALA A 16 -10.96 9.61 5.59
C ALA A 16 -11.49 9.14 4.22
N SER A 17 -11.37 7.85 3.91
CA SER A 17 -11.92 7.25 2.69
C SER A 17 -13.41 6.97 2.87
N ASN A 18 -14.24 7.47 1.96
CA ASN A 18 -15.64 7.08 1.92
C ASN A 18 -15.73 5.62 1.43
N THR A 19 -16.39 4.77 2.20
CA THR A 19 -16.68 3.39 1.84
C THR A 19 -18.16 3.17 2.13
N ALA A 20 -18.94 2.76 1.13
CA ALA A 20 -20.38 2.59 1.25
C ALA A 20 -20.85 1.49 0.29
N ASP A 21 -21.97 0.86 0.63
CA ASP A 21 -22.68 -0.01 -0.29
C ASP A 21 -23.39 0.83 -1.37
N VAL A 22 -23.43 0.32 -2.60
CA VAL A 22 -24.14 0.95 -3.72
C VAL A 22 -25.18 -0.03 -4.23
N HIS A 23 -26.45 0.39 -4.22
CA HIS A 23 -27.59 -0.44 -4.62
C HIS A 23 -28.06 -0.06 -6.03
N PHE A 24 -28.16 -1.07 -6.89
CA PHE A 24 -28.67 -0.93 -8.25
C PHE A 24 -30.04 -1.62 -8.37
N ASP A 25 -31.12 -0.90 -8.08
CA ASP A 25 -32.50 -1.38 -8.26
C ASP A 25 -33.13 -0.78 -9.52
N ASN A 26 -33.41 -1.62 -10.52
CA ASN A 26 -34.02 -1.24 -11.79
C ASN A 26 -33.38 0.01 -12.45
N VAL A 27 -32.04 0.13 -12.32
CA VAL A 27 -31.27 1.22 -12.94
C VAL A 27 -31.18 0.98 -14.43
N ARG A 28 -31.72 1.90 -15.23
CA ARG A 28 -31.64 1.84 -16.70
C ARG A 28 -30.27 2.34 -17.16
N VAL A 29 -29.52 1.47 -17.81
CA VAL A 29 -28.20 1.80 -18.39
C VAL A 29 -28.31 1.85 -19.91
N PRO A 30 -27.93 2.97 -20.58
CA PRO A 30 -27.87 3.04 -22.04
C PRO A 30 -26.93 1.98 -22.62
N VAL A 31 -27.25 1.46 -23.81
CA VAL A 31 -26.41 0.45 -24.49
C VAL A 31 -25.00 0.99 -24.79
N ASP A 32 -24.88 2.29 -25.04
CA ASP A 32 -23.60 2.96 -25.32
C ASP A 32 -22.70 3.10 -24.08
N ASN A 33 -23.21 2.83 -22.88
CA ASN A 33 -22.41 2.81 -21.64
C ASN A 33 -21.69 1.48 -21.42
N LEU A 34 -21.81 0.51 -22.34
CA LEU A 34 -21.11 -0.76 -22.24
C LEU A 34 -19.58 -0.54 -22.34
N LEU A 35 -18.87 -0.92 -21.27
CA LEU A 35 -17.42 -0.92 -21.25
C LEU A 35 -16.87 -2.24 -21.79
N GLY A 36 -16.31 -2.20 -23.01
CA GLY A 36 -15.79 -3.37 -23.71
C GLY A 36 -16.88 -4.15 -24.45
N ALA A 37 -16.69 -5.46 -24.63
CA ALA A 37 -17.64 -6.33 -25.33
C ALA A 37 -18.60 -7.04 -24.36
N PRO A 38 -19.84 -7.39 -24.78
CA PRO A 38 -20.74 -8.19 -23.96
C PRO A 38 -20.07 -9.51 -23.53
N GLY A 39 -20.17 -9.84 -22.24
CA GLY A 39 -19.53 -11.03 -21.66
C GLY A 39 -18.03 -10.91 -21.37
N ALA A 40 -17.36 -9.82 -21.75
CA ALA A 40 -15.92 -9.63 -21.54
C ALA A 40 -15.57 -8.93 -20.21
N GLY A 41 -16.54 -8.73 -19.31
CA GLY A 41 -16.37 -7.94 -18.08
C GLY A 41 -15.26 -8.44 -17.15
N PHE A 42 -15.06 -9.76 -17.05
CA PHE A 42 -13.98 -10.33 -16.25
C PHE A 42 -12.59 -9.88 -16.75
N LYS A 43 -12.38 -9.87 -18.07
CA LYS A 43 -11.12 -9.42 -18.68
C LYS A 43 -10.87 -7.94 -18.38
N VAL A 44 -11.90 -7.10 -18.47
CA VAL A 44 -11.82 -5.68 -18.12
C VAL A 44 -11.40 -5.52 -16.65
N ALA A 45 -12.08 -6.21 -15.73
CA ALA A 45 -11.80 -6.13 -14.30
C ALA A 45 -10.36 -6.54 -13.95
N VAL A 46 -9.89 -7.67 -14.47
CA VAL A 46 -8.53 -8.17 -14.18
C VAL A 46 -7.46 -7.24 -14.78
N ASN A 47 -7.68 -6.68 -15.98
CA ASN A 47 -6.76 -5.75 -16.59
C ASN A 47 -6.64 -4.43 -15.79
N ILE A 48 -7.76 -3.89 -15.30
CA ILE A 48 -7.76 -2.69 -14.44
C ILE A 48 -6.97 -2.97 -13.16
N LEU A 49 -7.25 -4.09 -12.49
CA LEU A 49 -6.53 -4.47 -11.28
C LEU A 49 -5.03 -4.66 -11.55
N ASN A 50 -4.67 -5.31 -12.66
CA ASN A 50 -3.27 -5.53 -12.98
C ASN A 50 -2.52 -4.21 -13.25
N ASN A 51 -3.16 -3.29 -13.97
CA ASN A 51 -2.62 -1.96 -14.22
C ASN A 51 -2.46 -1.14 -12.92
N GLY A 52 -3.37 -1.26 -11.96
CA GLY A 52 -3.30 -0.49 -10.70
C GLY A 52 -2.37 -1.04 -9.62
N ARG A 53 -1.98 -2.32 -9.68
CA ARG A 53 -1.26 -3.02 -8.59
C ARG A 53 0.08 -2.39 -8.20
N PHE A 54 0.87 -1.91 -9.16
CA PHE A 54 2.16 -1.29 -8.88
C PHE A 54 2.02 -0.03 -8.01
N GLY A 55 0.91 0.71 -8.18
CA GLY A 55 0.61 1.92 -7.41
C GLY A 55 0.48 1.67 -5.91
N MET A 56 0.06 0.47 -5.50
CA MET A 56 0.03 0.09 -4.08
C MET A 56 1.44 0.00 -3.50
N ALA A 57 2.38 -0.63 -4.20
CA ALA A 57 3.77 -0.70 -3.75
C ALA A 57 4.41 0.70 -3.70
N ALA A 58 4.13 1.56 -4.69
CA ALA A 58 4.60 2.94 -4.72
C ALA A 58 4.09 3.76 -3.51
N ALA A 59 2.80 3.70 -3.22
CA ALA A 59 2.22 4.38 -2.06
C ALA A 59 2.82 3.88 -0.74
N LEU A 60 2.97 2.56 -0.61
CA LEU A 60 3.51 1.93 0.60
C LEU A 60 5.02 2.18 0.79
N ALA A 61 5.79 2.38 -0.29
CA ALA A 61 7.15 2.89 -0.18
C ALA A 61 7.17 4.27 0.50
N GLY A 62 6.29 5.19 0.08
CA GLY A 62 6.11 6.48 0.76
C GLY A 62 5.72 6.34 2.23
N THR A 63 4.78 5.44 2.55
CA THR A 63 4.39 5.13 3.93
C THR A 63 5.58 4.66 4.77
N MET A 64 6.34 3.67 4.29
CA MET A 64 7.50 3.14 5.00
C MET A 64 8.59 4.19 5.21
N ARG A 65 8.86 5.04 4.21
CA ARG A 65 9.81 6.15 4.33
C ARG A 65 9.45 7.06 5.49
N ALA A 66 8.17 7.45 5.60
CA ALA A 66 7.69 8.30 6.68
C ALA A 66 7.81 7.62 8.06
N LEU A 67 7.50 6.33 8.15
CA LEU A 67 7.61 5.56 9.40
C LEU A 67 9.06 5.37 9.83
N ILE A 68 9.96 5.06 8.88
CA ILE A 68 11.41 4.94 9.15
C ILE A 68 11.94 6.27 9.69
N HIS A 69 11.55 7.41 9.11
CA HIS A 69 11.96 8.72 9.63
C HIS A 69 11.52 8.91 11.09
N LYS A 70 10.27 8.55 11.44
CA LYS A 70 9.78 8.61 12.82
C LYS A 70 10.56 7.70 13.76
N ALA A 71 10.80 6.45 13.36
CA ALA A 71 11.53 5.48 14.17
C ALA A 71 12.99 5.91 14.40
N VAL A 72 13.67 6.41 13.36
CA VAL A 72 15.04 6.91 13.44
C VAL A 72 15.12 8.14 14.36
N ASP A 73 14.22 9.11 14.17
CA ASP A 73 14.20 10.32 15.00
C ASP A 73 13.96 9.98 16.49
N PHE A 74 13.01 9.09 16.77
CA PHE A 74 12.77 8.62 18.13
C PHE A 74 14.00 7.91 18.70
N ALA A 75 14.60 7.00 17.94
CA ALA A 75 15.76 6.23 18.38
C ALA A 75 17.01 7.10 18.62
N ALA A 76 17.19 8.16 17.82
CA ALA A 76 18.27 9.14 17.97
C ALA A 76 18.11 9.99 19.25
N ASN A 77 16.87 10.29 19.63
CA ASN A 77 16.58 11.23 20.71
C ASN A 77 16.27 10.56 22.05
N ARG A 78 15.79 9.30 22.06
CA ARG A 78 15.43 8.57 23.28
C ARG A 78 16.66 8.05 24.02
N THR A 79 16.85 8.48 25.28
CA THR A 79 17.84 7.91 26.20
C THR A 79 17.20 6.83 27.08
N GLN A 80 17.82 5.65 27.18
CA GLN A 80 17.47 4.59 28.11
C GLN A 80 18.74 3.82 28.50
N PHE A 81 18.81 3.29 29.73
CA PHE A 81 20.00 2.60 30.24
C PHE A 81 21.32 3.40 30.08
N GLY A 82 21.24 4.74 30.14
CA GLY A 82 22.40 5.63 30.06
C GLY A 82 22.83 6.04 28.65
N GLU A 83 22.26 5.47 27.58
CA GLU A 83 22.64 5.78 26.19
C GLU A 83 21.43 6.06 25.30
N LYS A 84 21.68 6.59 24.10
CA LYS A 84 20.64 6.71 23.07
C LYS A 84 20.30 5.35 22.50
N ILE A 85 19.02 5.02 22.35
CA ILE A 85 18.63 3.63 22.03
C ILE A 85 19.12 3.14 20.66
N HIS A 86 19.47 4.04 19.72
CA HIS A 86 20.10 3.66 18.45
C HIS A 86 21.49 3.02 18.61
N THR A 87 22.14 3.10 19.78
CA THR A 87 23.41 2.39 20.05
C THR A 87 23.20 0.91 20.33
N PHE A 88 21.97 0.48 20.65
CA PHE A 88 21.65 -0.90 20.96
C PHE A 88 21.46 -1.73 19.68
N GLY A 89 22.13 -2.89 19.61
CA GLY A 89 22.10 -3.77 18.44
C GLY A 89 20.68 -4.18 18.01
N ALA A 90 19.77 -4.42 18.97
CA ALA A 90 18.38 -4.76 18.67
C ALA A 90 17.62 -3.64 17.93
N ILE A 91 17.93 -2.36 18.21
CA ILE A 91 17.34 -1.22 17.49
C ILE A 91 18.00 -1.08 16.12
N GLN A 92 19.32 -1.28 16.03
CA GLN A 92 20.04 -1.24 14.76
C GLN A 92 19.52 -2.29 13.78
N GLU A 93 19.28 -3.52 14.24
CA GLU A 93 18.72 -4.59 13.41
C GLU A 93 17.34 -4.22 12.86
N LYS A 94 16.47 -3.66 13.70
CA LYS A 94 15.13 -3.20 13.29
C LYS A 94 15.22 -2.13 12.21
N LEU A 95 15.96 -1.05 12.47
CA LEU A 95 16.10 0.05 11.52
C LEU A 95 16.74 -0.39 10.20
N ALA A 96 17.75 -1.26 10.26
CA ALA A 96 18.38 -1.83 9.05
C ALA A 96 17.39 -2.68 8.24
N ARG A 97 16.60 -3.54 8.91
CA ARG A 97 15.60 -4.39 8.25
C ARG A 97 14.47 -3.55 7.66
N MET A 98 14.00 -2.52 8.37
CA MET A 98 13.00 -1.59 7.85
C MET A 98 13.50 -0.88 6.58
N ALA A 99 14.75 -0.40 6.59
CA ALA A 99 15.36 0.24 5.42
C ALA A 99 15.48 -0.70 4.21
N LEU A 100 15.85 -1.97 4.44
CA LEU A 100 15.91 -2.99 3.40
C LEU A 100 14.53 -3.24 2.77
N LEU A 101 13.50 -3.41 3.60
CA LEU A 101 12.12 -3.64 3.16
C LEU A 101 11.58 -2.47 2.33
N HIS A 102 11.84 -1.25 2.78
CA HIS A 102 11.52 -0.03 2.04
C HIS A 102 12.23 -0.01 0.67
N TYR A 103 13.55 -0.20 0.65
CA TYR A 103 14.36 -0.14 -0.57
C TYR A 103 13.88 -1.15 -1.62
N VAL A 104 13.62 -2.39 -1.20
CA VAL A 104 13.13 -3.44 -2.10
C VAL A 104 11.75 -3.10 -2.66
N THR A 105 10.83 -2.60 -1.82
CA THR A 105 9.48 -2.23 -2.25
C THR A 105 9.50 -1.05 -3.23
N GLU A 106 10.28 -0.01 -2.93
CA GLU A 106 10.43 1.15 -3.80
C GLU A 106 11.05 0.75 -5.14
N SER A 107 12.08 -0.10 -5.12
CA SER A 107 12.72 -0.62 -6.32
C SER A 107 11.75 -1.38 -7.21
N MET A 108 10.93 -2.29 -6.64
CA MET A 108 9.91 -3.01 -7.40
C MET A 108 8.87 -2.07 -8.01
N ALA A 109 8.37 -1.10 -7.23
CA ALA A 109 7.35 -0.17 -7.68
C ALA A 109 7.80 0.60 -8.93
N TYR A 110 9.01 1.17 -8.90
CA TYR A 110 9.55 1.95 -10.01
C TYR A 110 10.05 1.09 -11.18
N MET A 111 10.52 -0.14 -10.93
CA MET A 111 10.84 -1.07 -12.00
C MET A 111 9.59 -1.41 -12.83
N ILE A 112 8.48 -1.71 -12.16
CA ILE A 112 7.23 -2.11 -12.83
C ILE A 112 6.60 -0.93 -13.57
N SER A 113 6.53 0.26 -12.96
CA SER A 113 6.03 1.44 -13.66
C SER A 113 6.88 1.77 -14.90
N ALA A 114 8.21 1.69 -14.79
CA ALA A 114 9.10 1.90 -15.93
C ALA A 114 8.90 0.85 -17.04
N ASN A 115 8.64 -0.41 -16.68
CA ASN A 115 8.30 -1.45 -17.67
C ASN A 115 6.98 -1.11 -18.39
N MET A 116 5.97 -0.65 -17.65
CA MET A 116 4.69 -0.22 -18.22
C MET A 116 4.85 0.98 -19.16
N ASP A 117 5.64 1.99 -18.77
CA ASP A 117 5.93 3.17 -19.61
C ASP A 117 6.68 2.81 -20.90
N ARG A 118 7.49 1.73 -20.87
CA ARG A 118 8.18 1.19 -22.06
C ARG A 118 7.28 0.30 -22.93
N GLY A 119 6.00 0.15 -22.59
CA GLY A 119 5.04 -0.64 -23.34
C GLY A 119 5.11 -2.14 -23.08
N ALA A 120 5.65 -2.57 -21.92
CA ALA A 120 5.60 -3.97 -21.54
C ALA A 120 4.15 -4.47 -21.49
N SER A 121 3.87 -5.56 -22.21
CA SER A 121 2.55 -6.20 -22.23
C SER A 121 2.41 -7.33 -21.21
N ASP A 122 3.52 -7.81 -20.65
CA ASP A 122 3.56 -8.87 -19.64
C ASP A 122 4.35 -8.40 -18.41
N PHE A 123 3.61 -8.12 -17.34
CA PHE A 123 4.14 -7.67 -16.04
C PHE A 123 3.25 -8.13 -14.88
N GLN A 124 2.30 -9.04 -15.15
CA GLN A 124 1.23 -9.37 -14.22
C GLN A 124 1.73 -10.10 -12.97
N ILE A 125 2.80 -10.89 -13.12
CA ILE A 125 3.43 -11.63 -12.03
C ILE A 125 4.21 -10.66 -11.15
N GLU A 126 5.02 -9.78 -11.76
CA GLU A 126 5.81 -8.77 -11.08
C GLU A 126 4.91 -7.80 -10.30
N ALA A 127 3.81 -7.33 -10.90
CA ALA A 127 2.82 -6.49 -10.23
C ALA A 127 2.13 -7.20 -9.05
N ALA A 128 1.89 -8.50 -9.14
CA ALA A 128 1.36 -9.29 -8.03
C ALA A 128 2.39 -9.45 -6.90
N ILE A 129 3.65 -9.76 -7.25
CA ILE A 129 4.77 -9.87 -6.30
C ILE A 129 4.95 -8.54 -5.55
N SER A 130 5.01 -7.41 -6.27
CA SER A 130 5.21 -6.10 -5.64
C SER A 130 4.07 -5.73 -4.71
N LYS A 131 2.83 -6.07 -5.07
CA LYS A 131 1.67 -5.86 -4.21
C LYS A 131 1.84 -6.62 -2.91
N VAL A 132 2.06 -7.93 -2.99
CA VAL A 132 2.16 -8.81 -1.80
C VAL A 132 3.31 -8.34 -0.92
N PHE A 133 4.52 -8.26 -1.50
CA PHE A 133 5.72 -7.84 -0.78
C PHE A 133 5.56 -6.47 -0.15
N GLY A 134 5.11 -5.46 -0.90
CA GLY A 134 4.95 -4.10 -0.40
C GLY A 134 3.94 -4.01 0.74
N SER A 135 2.83 -4.76 0.67
CA SER A 135 1.82 -4.78 1.74
C SER A 135 2.32 -5.41 3.03
N GLU A 136 3.04 -6.53 2.95
CA GLU A 136 3.60 -7.22 4.12
C GLU A 136 4.81 -6.45 4.69
N ALA A 137 5.66 -5.91 3.83
CA ALA A 137 6.79 -5.06 4.20
C ALA A 137 6.33 -3.83 4.98
N ALA A 138 5.33 -3.10 4.48
CA ALA A 138 4.81 -1.93 5.15
C ALA A 138 4.14 -2.25 6.48
N TRP A 139 3.50 -3.41 6.60
CA TRP A 139 2.99 -3.91 7.88
C TRP A 139 4.11 -4.11 8.89
N ILE A 140 5.17 -4.85 8.52
CA ILE A 140 6.34 -5.10 9.38
C ILE A 140 7.02 -3.78 9.77
N VAL A 141 7.20 -2.85 8.83
CA VAL A 141 7.80 -1.54 9.12
C VAL A 141 6.95 -0.71 10.08
N SER A 142 5.62 -0.77 9.96
CA SER A 142 4.71 -0.09 10.88
C SER A 142 4.79 -0.67 12.29
N ASP A 143 4.76 -2.00 12.39
CA ASP A 143 4.87 -2.72 13.66
C ASP A 143 6.19 -2.44 14.37
N GLU A 144 7.31 -2.48 13.62
CA GLU A 144 8.64 -2.21 14.17
C GLU A 144 8.86 -0.75 14.53
N CYS A 145 8.19 0.19 13.83
CA CYS A 145 8.17 1.59 14.23
C CYS A 145 7.50 1.75 15.61
N ILE A 146 6.33 1.13 15.81
CA ILE A 146 5.62 1.15 17.09
C ILE A 146 6.50 0.52 18.18
N GLN A 147 7.08 -0.65 17.91
CA GLN A 147 7.95 -1.34 18.86
C GLN A 147 9.20 -0.53 19.23
N THR A 148 9.79 0.21 18.28
CA THR A 148 10.92 1.12 18.54
C THR A 148 10.50 2.28 19.44
N MET A 149 9.26 2.74 19.34
CA MET A 149 8.69 3.84 20.13
C MET A 149 8.17 3.40 21.51
N GLY A 150 8.05 2.09 21.76
CA GLY A 150 7.54 1.52 23.00
C GLY A 150 6.09 1.93 23.26
N GLY A 151 5.71 2.17 24.51
CA GLY A 151 4.33 2.53 24.87
C GLY A 151 3.82 3.88 24.34
N MET A 152 4.65 4.66 23.63
CA MET A 152 4.23 5.87 22.93
C MET A 152 3.75 5.60 21.50
N GLY A 153 4.18 4.47 20.92
CA GLY A 153 3.82 4.07 19.57
C GLY A 153 2.35 3.70 19.42
#